data_AF-A0A093Y2J3-F1
#
_entry.id   AF-A0A093Y2J3-F1
#
_cell.length_a   1.000
_cell.length_b   1.000
_cell.length_c   1.000
_cell.angle_alpha   90.00
_cell.angle_beta   90.00
_cell.angle_gamma   90.00
#
_symmetry.space_group_name_H-M   'P 1'
#
loop_
_entity.id
_entity.type
_entity.pdbx_description
1 polymer ?
#
loop_
_entity_poly.entity_id
_entity_poly.type
_entity_poly.pdbx_seq_one_letter_code
_entity_poly.pdbx_strand_id
1 'polypeptide(L)'
;LLLCGCLKSAHEFCERGLEKAPGDEELKQAQEYIVNLAKRRLKTDAAVNAEDFPDQGLVRREVYPWNDYEPDRYSKETLDFLNEELAKVAPKCVALVTELPTLGDELLTGVDADGTIPTNKQLGLFAREDIAPMETVLLEISALTVNNSQVYPLCDACSSELPDVGDEQQGVPCELCTETVYCSQECHDFAMETYHTAVCDRDVDGIAKNSHQRETANMLHLLLLGRALAMSETQQIHPLELKEVKYIWGDFLPTSSNAVPSSPQAGPPPVWTLPFSFRANITGPLDMLEKMEVDVFADIEKYDLWIFNTLYSKFRGTASARVNKLDGRPEVAAVHPLWCLANHDCDPNVQWEWGMRMKLWARDRRIDGRAPGVLKGEEIMNHYCDIELPVQERREWAKGSLGGYCMCDRCRREAKEEEAANGVAAVVSMVSDMSIANEISRAHELSAANEQPNGVPEVNGIRQAS
;
A
#
# COMPACT_ATOMS: atom_id res chain seq x y z
N LEU A 1 22.40 -4.01 -5.79
CA LEU A 1 22.21 -3.46 -4.43
C LEU A 1 22.47 -1.97 -4.37
N LEU A 2 23.70 -1.52 -4.69
CA LEU A 2 24.05 -0.09 -4.70
C LEU A 2 23.12 0.76 -5.56
N LEU A 3 22.88 0.35 -6.82
CA LEU A 3 21.97 1.05 -7.75
C LEU A 3 20.55 1.15 -7.18
N CYS A 4 20.05 0.09 -6.55
CA CYS A 4 18.73 0.05 -5.93
C CYS A 4 18.68 0.79 -4.58
N GLY A 5 19.79 1.32 -4.08
CA GLY A 5 19.85 2.07 -2.82
C GLY A 5 19.88 1.25 -1.53
N CYS A 6 20.15 -0.06 -1.60
CA CYS A 6 20.31 -0.94 -0.43
C CYS A 6 21.74 -0.86 0.10
N LEU A 7 22.06 0.21 0.84
CA LEU A 7 23.44 0.54 1.21
C LEU A 7 23.98 -0.36 2.32
N LYS A 8 23.15 -0.73 3.30
CA LYS A 8 23.55 -1.67 4.36
C LYS A 8 23.89 -3.03 3.78
N SER A 9 22.97 -3.63 3.02
CA SER A 9 23.18 -4.90 2.34
C SER A 9 24.41 -4.82 1.41
N ALA A 10 24.56 -3.75 0.63
CA ALA A 10 25.74 -3.59 -0.24
C ALA A 10 27.06 -3.55 0.56
N HIS A 11 27.07 -2.89 1.72
CA HIS A 11 28.23 -2.83 2.61
C HIS A 11 28.61 -4.21 3.15
N GLU A 12 27.63 -4.96 3.68
CA GLU A 12 27.84 -6.30 4.22
C GLU A 12 28.43 -7.27 3.19
N PHE A 13 28.00 -7.19 1.92
CA PHE A 13 28.61 -7.98 0.85
C PHE A 13 30.04 -7.55 0.53
N CYS A 14 30.34 -6.25 0.59
CA CYS A 14 31.71 -5.76 0.40
C CYS A 14 32.62 -6.24 1.54
N GLU A 15 32.17 -6.18 2.80
CA GLU A 15 32.92 -6.68 3.95
C GLU A 15 33.23 -8.16 3.81
N ARG A 16 32.23 -9.00 3.54
CA ARG A 16 32.40 -10.44 3.31
C ARG A 16 33.36 -10.75 2.16
N GLY A 17 33.35 -9.91 1.11
CA GLY A 17 34.29 -10.01 -0.01
C GLY A 17 35.72 -9.68 0.41
N LEU A 18 35.92 -8.58 1.12
CA LEU A 18 37.23 -8.12 1.62
C LEU A 18 37.81 -9.05 2.69
N GLU A 19 36.99 -9.72 3.49
CA GLU A 19 37.44 -10.78 4.40
C GLU A 19 38.13 -11.93 3.64
N LYS A 20 37.61 -12.27 2.46
CA LYS A 20 38.17 -13.33 1.60
C LYS A 20 39.29 -12.83 0.71
N ALA A 21 39.26 -11.57 0.29
CA ALA A 21 40.24 -10.93 -0.58
C ALA A 21 40.61 -9.51 -0.09
N PRO A 22 41.44 -9.37 0.97
CA PRO A 22 41.73 -8.05 1.58
C PRO A 22 42.45 -7.06 0.66
N GLY A 23 43.05 -7.54 -0.42
CA GLY A 23 43.77 -6.74 -1.41
C GLY A 23 42.92 -6.30 -2.60
N ASP A 24 41.62 -6.61 -2.63
CA ASP A 24 40.75 -6.25 -3.74
C ASP A 24 40.47 -4.73 -3.76
N GLU A 25 41.01 -4.03 -4.75
CA GLU A 25 40.88 -2.57 -4.86
C GLU A 25 39.50 -2.14 -5.33
N GLU A 26 38.76 -2.96 -6.08
CA GLU A 26 37.40 -2.64 -6.52
C GLU A 26 36.43 -2.69 -5.34
N LEU A 27 36.54 -3.71 -4.48
CA LEU A 27 35.72 -3.83 -3.27
C LEU A 27 36.00 -2.71 -2.27
N LYS A 28 37.26 -2.29 -2.10
CA LYS A 28 37.60 -1.13 -1.27
C LYS A 28 36.97 0.15 -1.80
N GLN A 29 37.10 0.41 -3.10
CA GLN A 29 36.49 1.59 -3.73
C GLN A 29 34.96 1.57 -3.62
N ALA A 30 34.34 0.42 -3.81
CA ALA A 30 32.90 0.25 -3.61
C ALA A 30 32.48 0.52 -2.15
N GLN A 31 33.22 -0.02 -1.17
CA GLN A 31 32.96 0.20 0.25
C GLN A 31 33.08 1.69 0.62
N GLU A 32 34.13 2.38 0.19
CA GLU A 32 34.30 3.82 0.39
C GLU A 32 33.15 4.63 -0.23
N TYR A 33 32.72 4.25 -1.44
CA TYR A 33 31.58 4.88 -2.09
C TYR A 33 30.27 4.68 -1.31
N ILE A 34 30.00 3.46 -0.83
CA ILE A 34 28.82 3.14 -0.01
C ILE A 34 28.79 3.98 1.26
N VAL A 35 29.90 4.05 2.00
CA VAL A 35 30.00 4.83 3.23
C VAL A 35 29.72 6.32 2.96
N ASN A 36 30.31 6.88 1.90
CA ASN A 36 30.08 8.27 1.52
C ASN A 36 28.63 8.54 1.12
N LEU A 37 28.00 7.61 0.40
CA LEU A 37 26.59 7.73 0.02
C LEU A 37 25.65 7.61 1.22
N ALA A 38 25.95 6.71 2.17
CA ALA A 38 25.19 6.56 3.41
C ALA A 38 25.23 7.83 4.26
N LYS A 39 26.42 8.43 4.45
CA LYS A 39 26.60 9.72 5.14
C LYS A 39 25.75 10.85 4.53
N ARG A 40 25.75 10.94 3.20
CA ARG A 40 24.93 11.93 2.46
C ARG A 40 23.44 11.71 2.70
N ARG A 41 22.95 10.47 2.63
CA ARG A 41 21.53 10.16 2.87
C ARG A 41 21.10 10.45 4.32
N LEU A 42 21.98 10.17 5.28
CA LEU A 42 21.76 10.43 6.70
C LEU A 42 22.02 11.88 7.10
N LYS A 43 22.44 12.74 6.16
CA LYS A 43 22.76 14.16 6.37
C LYS A 43 23.76 14.37 7.53
N THR A 44 24.80 13.54 7.60
CA THR A 44 25.83 13.59 8.64
C THR A 44 27.22 13.35 8.05
N ASP A 45 28.21 14.10 8.54
CA ASP A 45 29.62 13.91 8.17
C ASP A 45 30.38 13.01 9.17
N ALA A 46 29.77 12.72 10.32
CA ALA A 46 30.35 11.90 11.38
C ALA A 46 30.58 10.44 10.94
N ALA A 47 31.35 9.69 11.71
CA ALA A 47 31.40 8.25 11.56
C ALA A 47 30.00 7.66 11.83
N VAL A 48 29.50 6.84 10.91
CA VAL A 48 28.19 6.21 10.99
C VAL A 48 28.43 4.71 11.18
N ASN A 49 27.67 4.08 12.08
CA ASN A 49 27.68 2.63 12.22
C ASN A 49 27.03 2.00 10.97
N ALA A 50 27.62 0.93 10.43
CA ALA A 50 27.07 0.21 9.28
C ALA A 50 25.63 -0.28 9.52
N GLU A 51 25.28 -0.57 10.78
CA GLU A 51 23.91 -0.94 11.18
C GLU A 51 22.86 0.14 10.89
N ASP A 52 23.28 1.41 10.88
CA ASP A 52 22.41 2.57 10.62
C ASP A 52 22.32 2.92 9.13
N PHE A 53 23.00 2.17 8.25
CA PHE A 53 22.97 2.46 6.82
C PHE A 53 21.55 2.25 6.26
N PRO A 54 21.05 3.18 5.40
CA PRO A 54 19.78 2.98 4.73
C PRO A 54 19.80 1.71 3.88
N ASP A 55 18.84 0.81 4.07
CA ASP A 55 18.73 -0.42 3.27
C ASP A 55 17.48 -0.48 2.38
N GLN A 56 16.66 0.55 2.46
CA GLN A 56 15.51 0.74 1.60
C GLN A 56 15.88 1.67 0.45
N GLY A 57 15.54 1.25 -0.76
CA GLY A 57 15.59 2.12 -1.92
C GLY A 57 14.45 1.81 -2.86
N LEU A 58 14.66 2.08 -4.15
CA LEU A 58 13.61 2.11 -5.14
C LEU A 58 14.07 1.37 -6.40
N VAL A 59 13.12 0.76 -7.10
CA VAL A 59 13.30 0.14 -8.42
C VAL A 59 12.17 0.55 -9.35
N ARG A 60 12.28 0.11 -10.61
CA ARG A 60 11.25 0.34 -11.64
C ARG A 60 9.91 -0.22 -11.21
N ARG A 61 8.86 0.56 -11.45
CA ARG A 61 7.45 0.14 -11.36
C ARG A 61 6.88 0.19 -12.78
N GLU A 62 6.89 -0.92 -13.49
CA GLU A 62 6.48 -0.99 -14.89
C GLU A 62 5.87 -2.34 -15.24
N VAL A 63 5.12 -2.37 -16.33
CA VAL A 63 4.81 -3.62 -17.02
C VAL A 63 6.05 -4.03 -17.79
N TYR A 64 6.65 -5.15 -17.41
CA TYR A 64 7.81 -5.69 -18.12
C TYR A 64 7.43 -6.05 -19.57
N PRO A 65 8.29 -5.80 -20.58
CA PRO A 65 7.95 -6.06 -21.98
C PRO A 65 7.61 -7.53 -22.32
N TRP A 66 8.01 -8.48 -21.47
CA TRP A 66 7.74 -9.91 -21.59
C TRP A 66 6.65 -10.40 -20.62
N ASN A 67 5.96 -9.49 -19.94
CA ASN A 67 4.87 -9.85 -19.04
C ASN A 67 3.56 -9.97 -19.82
N ASP A 68 3.25 -11.20 -20.26
CA ASP A 68 2.02 -11.51 -21.00
C ASP A 68 0.80 -11.80 -20.09
N TYR A 69 0.95 -11.62 -18.77
CA TYR A 69 -0.11 -11.90 -17.78
C TYR A 69 -0.95 -10.66 -17.43
N GLU A 70 -0.46 -9.45 -17.66
CA GLU A 70 -1.24 -8.24 -17.36
C GLU A 70 -2.41 -8.09 -18.33
N PRO A 71 -3.66 -8.05 -17.82
CA PRO A 71 -4.82 -7.90 -18.68
C PRO A 71 -4.99 -6.45 -19.13
N ASP A 72 -5.68 -6.23 -20.25
CA ASP A 72 -6.37 -4.97 -20.46
C ASP A 72 -7.53 -4.89 -19.45
N ARG A 73 -7.36 -4.07 -18.41
CA ARG A 73 -8.34 -3.89 -17.35
C ARG A 73 -9.66 -3.30 -17.84
N TYR A 74 -9.67 -2.63 -18.99
CA TYR A 74 -10.83 -1.96 -19.55
C TYR A 74 -11.52 -2.78 -20.66
N SER A 75 -10.97 -3.96 -20.97
CA SER A 75 -11.54 -4.86 -21.96
C SER A 75 -12.88 -5.42 -21.51
N LYS A 76 -13.68 -5.87 -22.48
CA LYS A 76 -14.96 -6.51 -22.20
C LYS A 76 -14.76 -7.80 -21.41
N GLU A 77 -13.75 -8.59 -21.74
CA GLU A 77 -13.47 -9.85 -21.06
C GLU A 77 -13.17 -9.62 -19.57
N THR A 78 -12.35 -8.62 -19.23
CA THR A 78 -12.08 -8.27 -17.82
C THR A 78 -13.34 -7.80 -17.11
N LEU A 79 -14.13 -6.92 -17.71
CA LEU A 79 -15.36 -6.42 -17.10
C LEU A 79 -16.40 -7.53 -16.90
N ASP A 80 -16.55 -8.45 -17.86
CA ASP A 80 -17.44 -9.60 -17.74
C ASP A 80 -17.01 -10.47 -16.54
N PHE A 81 -15.71 -10.82 -16.45
CA PHE A 81 -15.17 -11.60 -15.32
C PHE A 81 -15.40 -10.92 -13.97
N LEU A 82 -15.05 -9.63 -13.85
CA LEU A 82 -15.23 -8.88 -12.61
C LEU A 82 -16.72 -8.81 -12.21
N ASN A 83 -17.62 -8.66 -13.17
CA ASN A 83 -19.06 -8.62 -12.92
C ASN A 83 -19.64 -9.98 -12.52
N GLU A 84 -19.09 -11.09 -13.04
CA GLU A 84 -19.43 -12.44 -12.59
C GLU A 84 -18.98 -12.69 -11.14
N GLU A 85 -17.79 -12.24 -10.75
CA GLU A 85 -17.33 -12.32 -9.36
C GLU A 85 -18.14 -11.39 -8.45
N LEU A 86 -18.43 -10.15 -8.87
CA LEU A 86 -19.28 -9.21 -8.12
C LEU A 86 -20.68 -9.75 -7.89
N ALA A 87 -21.28 -10.48 -8.82
CA ALA A 87 -22.61 -11.06 -8.65
C ALA A 87 -22.71 -12.00 -7.44
N LYS A 88 -21.59 -12.57 -6.99
CA LYS A 88 -21.51 -13.48 -5.83
C LYS A 88 -21.50 -12.74 -4.49
N VAL A 89 -20.97 -11.51 -4.44
CA VAL A 89 -20.67 -10.79 -3.19
C VAL A 89 -21.30 -9.40 -3.08
N ALA A 90 -21.68 -8.81 -4.19
CA ALA A 90 -22.24 -7.47 -4.33
C ALA A 90 -23.30 -7.46 -5.44
N PRO A 91 -24.41 -8.22 -5.28
CA PRO A 91 -25.34 -8.48 -6.37
C PRO A 91 -25.99 -7.21 -6.90
N LYS A 92 -26.11 -6.10 -6.15
CA LYS A 92 -26.66 -4.84 -6.67
C LYS A 92 -25.65 -3.95 -7.38
N CYS A 93 -24.43 -4.43 -7.60
CA CYS A 93 -23.36 -3.64 -8.18
C CYS A 93 -22.89 -4.17 -9.54
N VAL A 94 -22.19 -3.31 -10.27
CA VAL A 94 -21.55 -3.60 -11.56
C VAL A 94 -20.25 -2.79 -11.66
N ALA A 95 -19.17 -3.41 -12.11
CA ALA A 95 -17.93 -2.75 -12.47
C ALA A 95 -18.06 -2.13 -13.88
N LEU A 96 -17.74 -0.85 -13.99
CA LEU A 96 -17.73 -0.10 -15.25
C LEU A 96 -16.42 0.70 -15.39
N VAL A 97 -16.10 1.11 -16.61
CA VAL A 97 -15.03 2.09 -16.84
C VAL A 97 -15.58 3.48 -16.53
N THR A 98 -14.83 4.24 -15.73
CA THR A 98 -15.11 5.64 -15.39
C THR A 98 -13.89 6.50 -15.70
N GLU A 99 -14.06 7.81 -15.73
CA GLU A 99 -12.96 8.77 -15.86
C GLU A 99 -12.80 9.57 -14.58
N LEU A 100 -11.62 9.51 -13.97
CA LEU A 100 -11.29 10.26 -12.77
C LEU A 100 -10.21 11.31 -13.05
N PRO A 101 -10.14 12.39 -12.26
CA PRO A 101 -9.06 13.35 -12.36
C PRO A 101 -7.69 12.70 -12.25
N THR A 102 -6.76 13.12 -13.09
CA THR A 102 -5.34 12.80 -12.91
C THR A 102 -4.81 13.58 -11.73
N LEU A 103 -4.27 12.86 -10.75
CA LEU A 103 -3.82 13.43 -9.49
C LEU A 103 -2.34 13.86 -9.58
N GLY A 104 -1.96 14.84 -8.77
CA GLY A 104 -0.60 15.33 -8.63
C GLY A 104 -0.35 15.94 -7.25
N ASP A 105 0.90 16.28 -6.97
CA ASP A 105 1.37 16.82 -5.68
C ASP A 105 1.07 18.32 -5.49
N GLU A 106 0.78 19.02 -6.57
CA GLU A 106 0.27 20.38 -6.57
C GLU A 106 -1.16 20.35 -7.10
N LEU A 107 -2.03 21.22 -6.58
CA LEU A 107 -3.24 21.58 -7.33
C LEU A 107 -2.75 21.92 -8.73
N LEU A 108 -3.18 21.18 -9.75
CA LEU A 108 -2.84 21.51 -11.13
C LEU A 108 -3.26 22.98 -11.33
N THR A 109 -2.27 23.87 -11.27
CA THR A 109 -2.37 25.24 -11.77
C THR A 109 -2.54 25.21 -13.29
N GLY A 110 -2.27 24.05 -13.90
CA GLY A 110 -2.73 23.60 -15.21
C GLY A 110 -4.22 23.30 -15.20
N VAL A 111 -5.01 24.34 -14.96
CA VAL A 111 -6.19 24.54 -15.79
C VAL A 111 -5.63 24.63 -17.21
N ASP A 112 -5.94 23.66 -18.09
CA ASP A 112 -5.70 23.89 -19.52
C ASP A 112 -6.31 25.26 -19.87
N ALA A 113 -5.82 25.93 -20.91
CA ALA A 113 -6.24 27.30 -21.27
C ALA A 113 -7.79 27.51 -21.33
N ASP A 114 -8.57 26.42 -21.32
CA ASP A 114 -10.01 26.33 -21.37
C ASP A 114 -10.74 25.93 -20.06
N GLY A 115 -10.08 25.66 -18.93
CA GLY A 115 -10.80 25.31 -17.68
C GLY A 115 -10.80 23.84 -17.26
N THR A 116 -10.28 22.93 -18.09
CA THR A 116 -10.54 21.49 -17.99
C THR A 116 -9.50 20.77 -17.11
N ILE A 117 -9.96 19.86 -16.24
CA ILE A 117 -9.08 19.00 -15.42
C ILE A 117 -8.75 17.74 -16.23
N PRO A 118 -7.47 17.39 -16.45
CA PRO A 118 -7.09 16.16 -17.12
C PRO A 118 -7.66 14.93 -16.41
N THR A 119 -8.26 14.00 -17.15
CA THR A 119 -8.79 12.75 -16.62
C THR A 119 -8.00 11.54 -17.11
N ASN A 120 -8.12 10.43 -16.39
CA ASN A 120 -7.66 9.11 -16.83
C ASN A 120 -8.75 8.06 -16.61
N LYS A 121 -8.69 6.98 -17.39
CA LYS A 121 -9.60 5.85 -17.25
C LYS A 121 -9.28 5.10 -15.97
N GLN A 122 -10.31 4.76 -15.22
CA GLN A 122 -10.27 3.87 -14.07
C GLN A 122 -11.44 2.89 -14.13
N LEU A 123 -11.38 1.85 -13.30
CA LEU A 123 -12.57 1.06 -13.00
C LEU A 123 -13.31 1.69 -11.83
N GLY A 124 -14.63 1.66 -11.87
CA GLY A 124 -15.51 2.11 -10.79
C GLY A 124 -16.59 1.07 -10.52
N LEU A 125 -17.09 1.03 -9.29
CA LEU A 125 -18.22 0.19 -8.89
C LEU A 125 -19.50 1.02 -8.94
N PHE A 126 -20.55 0.57 -9.61
CA PHE A 126 -21.79 1.31 -9.80
C PHE A 126 -23.00 0.51 -9.32
N ALA A 127 -24.02 1.20 -8.82
CA ALA A 127 -25.28 0.60 -8.46
C ALA A 127 -26.09 0.23 -9.71
N ARG A 128 -26.52 -1.03 -9.84
CA ARG A 128 -27.42 -1.48 -10.92
C ARG A 128 -28.90 -1.37 -10.55
N GLU A 129 -29.17 -1.22 -9.27
CA GLU A 129 -30.47 -1.11 -8.59
C GLU A 129 -30.32 -0.11 -7.43
N ASP A 130 -31.43 0.44 -6.95
CA ASP A 130 -31.40 1.29 -5.76
C ASP A 130 -30.94 0.48 -4.52
N ILE A 131 -30.10 1.11 -3.71
CA ILE A 131 -29.56 0.59 -2.46
C ILE A 131 -30.06 1.47 -1.33
N ALA A 132 -30.79 0.88 -0.40
CA ALA A 132 -31.37 1.61 0.72
C ALA A 132 -30.28 2.06 1.71
N PRO A 133 -30.51 3.12 2.51
CA PRO A 133 -29.64 3.47 3.62
C PRO A 133 -29.40 2.27 4.54
N MET A 134 -28.16 2.09 5.01
CA MET A 134 -27.71 0.96 5.84
C MET A 134 -27.75 -0.42 5.17
N GLU A 135 -28.16 -0.51 3.90
CA GLU A 135 -28.13 -1.77 3.16
C GLU A 135 -26.69 -2.18 2.86
N THR A 136 -26.40 -3.48 3.02
CA THR A 136 -25.10 -4.05 2.63
C THR A 136 -24.94 -4.00 1.11
N VAL A 137 -23.83 -3.42 0.67
CA VAL A 137 -23.48 -3.23 -0.75
C VAL A 137 -22.60 -4.38 -1.23
N LEU A 138 -21.58 -4.72 -0.45
CA LEU A 138 -20.57 -5.73 -0.79
C LEU A 138 -20.15 -6.47 0.48
N LEU A 139 -20.02 -7.80 0.39
CA LEU A 139 -19.47 -8.66 1.43
C LEU A 139 -18.46 -9.65 0.83
N GLU A 140 -17.17 -9.29 0.88
CA GLU A 140 -16.08 -10.01 0.21
C GLU A 140 -15.21 -10.77 1.22
N ILE A 141 -14.91 -12.03 0.93
CA ILE A 141 -13.85 -12.79 1.61
C ILE A 141 -12.54 -12.52 0.88
N SER A 142 -11.48 -12.26 1.61
CA SER A 142 -10.18 -11.92 1.04
C SER A 142 -9.18 -13.03 1.30
N ALA A 143 -9.00 -13.91 0.30
CA ALA A 143 -8.07 -15.04 0.36
C ALA A 143 -6.63 -14.59 0.62
N LEU A 144 -6.24 -13.48 -0.02
CA LEU A 144 -4.93 -12.88 0.11
C LEU A 144 -4.88 -11.99 1.36
N THR A 145 -4.96 -12.63 2.52
CA THR A 145 -4.87 -12.01 3.85
C THR A 145 -3.73 -12.64 4.65
N VAL A 146 -2.97 -11.80 5.35
CA VAL A 146 -1.86 -12.21 6.22
C VAL A 146 -1.89 -11.42 7.51
N ASN A 147 -1.38 -12.04 8.59
CA ASN A 147 -1.20 -11.37 9.86
C ASN A 147 0.21 -11.66 10.43
N ASN A 148 0.67 -10.76 11.31
CA ASN A 148 1.91 -10.88 12.06
C ASN A 148 1.70 -10.44 13.52
N SER A 149 0.52 -10.75 14.08
CA SER A 149 0.20 -10.39 15.46
C SER A 149 1.09 -11.18 16.42
N GLN A 150 1.78 -10.45 17.30
CA GLN A 150 2.57 -11.04 18.40
C GLN A 150 1.84 -10.95 19.74
N VAL A 151 0.64 -10.37 19.75
CA VAL A 151 -0.06 -9.99 20.99
C VAL A 151 -1.13 -11.02 21.34
N TYR A 152 -1.89 -11.48 20.36
CA TYR A 152 -2.98 -12.44 20.52
C TYR A 152 -3.13 -13.32 19.29
N PRO A 153 -3.64 -14.55 19.45
CA PRO A 153 -3.80 -15.49 18.36
C PRO A 153 -4.93 -15.06 17.42
N LEU A 154 -4.65 -15.13 16.12
CA LEU A 154 -5.58 -14.78 15.05
C LEU A 154 -5.88 -16.00 14.18
N CYS A 155 -7.07 -16.06 13.60
CA CYS A 155 -7.41 -17.07 12.61
C CYS A 155 -6.52 -16.89 11.38
N ASP A 156 -5.85 -17.96 10.93
CA ASP A 156 -4.92 -17.89 9.79
C ASP A 156 -5.60 -17.46 8.47
N ALA A 157 -6.87 -17.81 8.28
CA ALA A 157 -7.62 -17.49 7.06
C ALA A 157 -8.17 -16.06 7.03
N CYS A 158 -8.88 -15.64 8.09
CA CYS A 158 -9.61 -14.36 8.10
C CYS A 158 -9.00 -13.28 9.00
N SER A 159 -8.00 -13.63 9.81
CA SER A 159 -7.33 -12.76 10.78
C SER A 159 -8.28 -12.10 11.81
N SER A 160 -9.43 -12.72 12.07
CA SER A 160 -10.27 -12.44 13.25
C SER A 160 -9.65 -13.08 14.49
N GLU A 161 -9.91 -12.49 15.66
CA GLU A 161 -9.50 -13.07 16.95
C GLU A 161 -10.08 -14.48 17.10
N LEU A 162 -9.24 -15.41 17.55
CA LEU A 162 -9.69 -16.77 17.85
C LEU A 162 -10.45 -16.78 19.17
N PRO A 163 -11.48 -17.65 19.32
CA PRO A 163 -12.17 -17.84 20.59
C PRO A 163 -11.21 -18.22 21.72
N ASP A 164 -11.53 -17.81 22.95
CA ASP A 164 -10.70 -18.12 24.11
C ASP A 164 -10.73 -19.62 24.43
N VAL A 165 -9.64 -20.12 25.03
CA VAL A 165 -9.57 -21.53 25.46
C VAL A 165 -10.63 -21.78 26.54
N GLY A 166 -11.65 -22.56 26.20
CA GLY A 166 -12.76 -22.90 27.11
C GLY A 166 -14.11 -22.28 26.73
N ASP A 167 -14.17 -21.48 25.66
CA ASP A 167 -15.43 -21.02 25.08
C ASP A 167 -16.24 -22.18 24.46
N GLU A 168 -17.57 -21.99 24.36
CA GLU A 168 -18.48 -22.97 23.72
C GLU A 168 -18.14 -23.17 22.23
N GLN A 169 -17.59 -22.14 21.57
CA GLN A 169 -17.07 -22.20 20.21
C GLN A 169 -15.56 -22.42 20.26
N GLN A 170 -15.13 -23.65 20.01
CA GLN A 170 -13.71 -23.97 19.90
C GLN A 170 -13.20 -23.67 18.49
N GLY A 171 -11.99 -23.12 18.39
CA GLY A 171 -11.29 -23.02 17.12
C GLY A 171 -11.09 -24.40 16.49
N VAL A 172 -11.04 -24.43 15.15
CA VAL A 172 -10.78 -25.63 14.35
C VAL A 172 -9.27 -25.71 14.08
N PRO A 173 -8.53 -26.64 14.70
CA PRO A 173 -7.11 -26.80 14.41
C PRO A 173 -6.89 -27.49 13.06
N CYS A 174 -5.75 -27.26 12.42
CA CYS A 174 -5.29 -28.13 11.35
C CYS A 174 -4.95 -29.52 11.90
N GLU A 175 -5.29 -30.58 11.16
CA GLU A 175 -4.99 -31.96 11.57
C GLU A 175 -3.53 -32.36 11.32
N LEU A 176 -2.82 -31.61 10.46
CA LEU A 176 -1.49 -31.96 9.95
C LEU A 176 -0.36 -31.12 10.55
N CYS A 177 -0.64 -29.93 11.09
CA CYS A 177 0.34 -29.09 11.75
C CYS A 177 -0.14 -28.66 13.14
N THR A 178 0.80 -28.30 14.01
CA THR A 178 0.49 -27.98 15.42
C THR A 178 0.23 -26.51 15.69
N GLU A 179 0.53 -25.62 14.74
CA GLU A 179 0.56 -24.18 14.97
C GLU A 179 -0.69 -23.45 14.46
N THR A 180 -1.39 -24.00 13.46
CA THR A 180 -2.45 -23.29 12.75
C THR A 180 -3.84 -23.62 13.28
N VAL A 181 -4.60 -22.58 13.61
CA VAL A 181 -5.99 -22.68 14.09
C VAL A 181 -6.88 -21.72 13.31
N TYR A 182 -8.10 -22.18 13.03
CA TYR A 182 -9.14 -21.44 12.31
C TYR A 182 -10.32 -21.14 13.24
N CYS A 183 -11.04 -20.04 12.98
CA CYS A 183 -12.22 -19.70 13.79
C CYS A 183 -13.45 -20.56 13.46
N SER A 184 -13.46 -21.25 12.31
CA SER A 184 -14.59 -22.06 11.85
C SER A 184 -14.13 -23.09 10.81
N GLN A 185 -14.99 -24.09 10.56
CA GLN A 185 -14.75 -25.08 9.51
C GLN A 185 -14.70 -24.43 8.13
N GLU A 186 -15.52 -23.40 7.88
CA GLU A 186 -15.49 -22.65 6.63
C GLU A 186 -14.11 -22.00 6.37
N CYS A 187 -13.51 -21.39 7.40
CA CYS A 187 -12.17 -20.82 7.30
C CYS A 187 -11.08 -21.89 7.09
N HIS A 188 -11.21 -23.05 7.75
CA HIS A 188 -10.31 -24.18 7.56
C HIS A 188 -10.38 -24.67 6.11
N ASP A 189 -11.56 -25.04 5.63
CA ASP A 189 -11.75 -25.62 4.30
C ASP A 189 -11.30 -24.64 3.21
N PHE A 190 -11.67 -23.36 3.36
CA PHE A 190 -11.21 -22.29 2.49
C PHE A 190 -9.69 -22.19 2.46
N ALA A 191 -9.01 -22.22 3.61
CA ALA A 191 -7.56 -22.15 3.67
C ALA A 191 -6.90 -23.37 2.99
N MET A 192 -7.43 -24.57 3.22
CA MET A 192 -6.94 -25.80 2.61
C MET A 192 -7.04 -25.77 1.08
N GLU A 193 -8.15 -25.27 0.55
CA GLU A 193 -8.39 -25.13 -0.90
C GLU A 193 -7.54 -24.03 -1.53
N THR A 194 -7.18 -22.99 -0.77
CA THR A 194 -6.59 -21.77 -1.35
C THR A 194 -5.10 -21.62 -1.17
N TYR A 195 -4.51 -21.98 -0.02
CA TYR A 195 -3.07 -21.74 0.23
C TYR A 195 -2.41 -22.67 1.25
N HIS A 196 -3.16 -23.21 2.22
CA HIS A 196 -2.57 -23.81 3.42
C HIS A 196 -1.78 -25.08 3.09
N THR A 197 -2.22 -25.84 2.09
CA THR A 197 -1.54 -27.05 1.63
C THR A 197 -0.07 -26.81 1.27
N ALA A 198 0.27 -25.64 0.72
CA ALA A 198 1.65 -25.30 0.35
C ALA A 198 2.55 -24.93 1.55
N VAL A 199 1.95 -24.50 2.67
CA VAL A 199 2.65 -23.96 3.85
C VAL A 199 2.45 -24.78 5.12
N CYS A 200 1.66 -25.87 5.05
CA CYS A 200 1.34 -26.71 6.19
C CYS A 200 2.62 -27.32 6.78
N ASP A 201 2.83 -27.14 8.08
CA ASP A 201 4.02 -27.57 8.83
C ASP A 201 5.36 -27.02 8.27
N ARG A 202 5.30 -25.88 7.59
CA ARG A 202 6.45 -25.18 6.99
C ARG A 202 6.43 -23.76 7.54
N ASP A 203 7.41 -23.37 8.36
CA ASP A 203 7.54 -22.02 8.99
C ASP A 203 7.89 -20.94 7.95
N VAL A 204 7.02 -20.76 6.95
CA VAL A 204 7.18 -19.85 5.81
C VAL A 204 7.12 -18.39 6.25
N ASP A 205 6.21 -18.07 7.17
CA ASP A 205 6.01 -16.72 7.71
C ASP A 205 7.05 -16.32 8.77
N GLY A 206 7.84 -17.29 9.27
CA GLY A 206 8.87 -17.09 10.28
C GLY A 206 9.86 -15.98 9.98
N ILE A 207 10.13 -15.70 8.70
CA ILE A 207 11.05 -14.65 8.27
C ILE A 207 10.57 -13.22 8.60
N ALA A 208 9.26 -13.03 8.77
CA ALA A 208 8.65 -11.76 9.15
C ALA A 208 8.53 -11.58 10.68
N LYS A 209 8.79 -12.64 11.47
CA LYS A 209 8.79 -12.59 12.94
C LYS A 209 9.98 -11.71 13.41
N ASN A 210 9.78 -10.95 14.48
CA ASN A 210 10.81 -10.08 15.12
C ASN A 210 11.44 -8.98 14.25
N SER A 211 10.77 -8.51 13.19
CA SER A 211 11.27 -7.38 12.39
C SER A 211 11.34 -6.08 13.19
N HIS A 212 12.35 -5.26 12.94
CA HIS A 212 12.39 -3.90 13.49
C HIS A 212 11.15 -3.09 13.08
N GLN A 213 10.69 -2.18 13.94
CA GLN A 213 9.48 -1.38 13.71
C GLN A 213 9.51 -0.57 12.40
N ARG A 214 10.70 -0.20 11.93
CA ARG A 214 10.92 0.50 10.63
C ARG A 214 10.73 -0.40 9.40
N GLU A 215 10.62 -1.72 9.60
CA GLU A 215 10.47 -2.71 8.51
C GLU A 215 9.07 -3.30 8.45
N THR A 216 8.22 -3.08 9.46
CA THR A 216 6.94 -3.78 9.63
C THR A 216 6.02 -3.67 8.40
N ALA A 217 5.92 -2.50 7.78
CA ALA A 217 5.12 -2.32 6.56
C ALA A 217 5.67 -3.14 5.37
N ASN A 218 7.00 -3.21 5.21
CA ASN A 218 7.62 -4.03 4.16
C ASN A 218 7.47 -5.52 4.45
N MET A 219 7.47 -5.93 5.72
CA MET A 219 7.26 -7.33 6.10
C MET A 219 5.83 -7.79 5.85
N LEU A 220 4.82 -6.95 6.08
CA LEU A 220 3.44 -7.30 5.70
C LEU A 220 3.29 -7.50 4.19
N HIS A 221 3.96 -6.68 3.36
CA HIS A 221 3.97 -6.92 1.92
C HIS A 221 4.71 -8.21 1.54
N LEU A 222 5.83 -8.53 2.22
CA LEU A 222 6.53 -9.80 2.01
C LEU A 222 5.64 -10.99 2.38
N LEU A 223 4.88 -10.89 3.47
CA LEU A 223 3.90 -11.91 3.83
C LEU A 223 2.79 -12.02 2.78
N LEU A 224 2.26 -10.92 2.26
CA LEU A 224 1.30 -10.95 1.15
C LEU A 224 1.89 -11.65 -0.09
N LEU A 225 3.15 -11.38 -0.41
CA LEU A 225 3.85 -12.10 -1.47
C LEU A 225 3.90 -13.60 -1.17
N GLY A 226 4.36 -13.99 0.02
CA GLY A 226 4.38 -15.39 0.46
C GLY A 226 3.01 -16.07 0.36
N ARG A 227 1.94 -15.39 0.78
CA ARG A 227 0.56 -15.90 0.64
C ARG A 227 0.16 -16.08 -0.82
N ALA A 228 0.48 -15.14 -1.71
CA ALA A 228 0.22 -15.30 -3.14
C ALA A 228 1.00 -16.48 -3.75
N LEU A 229 2.26 -16.68 -3.36
CA LEU A 229 3.06 -17.82 -3.81
C LEU A 229 2.49 -19.16 -3.28
N ALA A 230 2.07 -19.21 -2.02
CA ALA A 230 1.38 -20.37 -1.45
C ALA A 230 0.05 -20.67 -2.15
N MET A 231 -0.68 -19.61 -2.56
CA MET A 231 -1.91 -19.77 -3.33
C MET A 231 -1.65 -20.33 -4.73
N SER A 232 -0.62 -19.80 -5.41
CA SER A 232 -0.13 -20.31 -6.69
C SER A 232 0.21 -21.80 -6.62
N GLU A 233 0.95 -22.23 -5.59
CA GLU A 233 1.30 -23.64 -5.40
C GLU A 233 0.10 -24.51 -5.03
N THR A 234 -0.80 -24.04 -4.16
CA THR A 234 -1.98 -24.85 -3.78
C THR A 234 -2.94 -25.03 -4.96
N GLN A 235 -3.15 -23.96 -5.74
CA GLN A 235 -4.09 -23.95 -6.86
C GLN A 235 -3.47 -24.38 -8.19
N GLN A 236 -2.14 -24.56 -8.24
CA GLN A 236 -1.37 -24.96 -9.42
C GLN A 236 -1.57 -24.02 -10.62
N ILE A 237 -1.54 -22.71 -10.37
CA ILE A 237 -1.67 -21.65 -11.37
C ILE A 237 -0.56 -20.63 -11.24
N HIS A 238 -0.23 -19.91 -12.31
CA HIS A 238 0.81 -18.87 -12.25
C HIS A 238 0.44 -17.76 -11.23
N PRO A 239 1.39 -17.22 -10.44
CA PRO A 239 1.06 -16.21 -9.41
C PRO A 239 0.34 -14.96 -9.94
N LEU A 240 0.66 -14.50 -11.15
CA LEU A 240 -0.01 -13.36 -11.79
C LEU A 240 -1.39 -13.70 -12.38
N GLU A 241 -1.76 -14.99 -12.43
CA GLU A 241 -3.08 -15.47 -12.85
C GLU A 241 -4.07 -15.61 -11.68
N LEU A 242 -3.61 -15.45 -10.44
CA LEU A 242 -4.51 -15.42 -9.28
C LEU A 242 -5.54 -14.30 -9.44
N LYS A 243 -6.82 -14.63 -9.29
CA LYS A 243 -7.90 -13.64 -9.46
C LYS A 243 -7.81 -12.49 -8.46
N GLU A 244 -7.18 -12.72 -7.32
CA GLU A 244 -6.91 -11.74 -6.26
C GLU A 244 -5.92 -10.66 -6.69
N VAL A 245 -5.11 -10.90 -7.73
CA VAL A 245 -4.05 -9.96 -8.18
C VAL A 245 -4.17 -9.57 -9.64
N LYS A 246 -4.65 -10.46 -10.52
CA LYS A 246 -4.62 -10.26 -11.98
C LYS A 246 -5.25 -8.92 -12.39
N TYR A 247 -6.40 -8.58 -11.82
CA TYR A 247 -7.21 -7.43 -12.25
C TYR A 247 -7.03 -6.16 -11.39
N ILE A 248 -6.23 -6.22 -10.33
CA ILE A 248 -6.03 -5.06 -9.44
C ILE A 248 -4.98 -4.10 -10.02
N TRP A 249 -5.09 -2.82 -9.66
CA TRP A 249 -4.22 -1.76 -10.16
C TRP A 249 -2.78 -1.91 -9.67
N GLY A 250 -1.82 -1.88 -10.60
CA GLY A 250 -0.38 -1.95 -10.30
C GLY A 250 0.33 -0.60 -10.23
N ASP A 251 -0.34 0.49 -10.61
CA ASP A 251 0.24 1.85 -10.72
C ASP A 251 1.56 1.85 -11.51
N PHE A 252 1.54 1.16 -12.66
CA PHE A 252 2.71 1.02 -13.51
C PHE A 252 2.99 2.33 -14.26
N LEU A 253 4.27 2.68 -14.33
CA LEU A 253 4.77 3.80 -15.10
C LEU A 253 5.22 3.34 -16.50
N PRO A 254 5.19 4.22 -17.52
CA PRO A 254 5.73 3.90 -18.84
C PRO A 254 7.21 3.50 -18.75
N THR A 255 7.59 2.42 -19.43
CA THR A 255 8.98 1.90 -19.44
C THR A 255 10.01 2.97 -19.84
N SER A 256 9.65 3.88 -20.75
CA SER A 256 10.51 5.00 -21.16
C SER A 256 10.87 5.94 -20.02
N SER A 257 9.99 6.12 -19.04
CA SER A 257 10.21 6.97 -17.86
C SER A 257 11.16 6.33 -16.84
N ASN A 258 11.38 5.02 -16.94
CA ASN A 258 12.19 4.20 -16.04
C ASN A 258 13.60 3.88 -16.57
N ALA A 259 13.91 4.26 -17.82
CA ALA A 259 15.15 3.91 -18.48
C ALA A 259 16.34 4.68 -17.87
N VAL A 260 17.37 3.94 -17.44
CA VAL A 260 18.66 4.53 -17.06
C VAL A 260 19.85 3.81 -17.67
N PRO A 261 20.97 4.54 -17.90
CA PRO A 261 22.21 3.92 -18.31
C PRO A 261 22.65 2.87 -17.30
N SER A 262 23.04 1.69 -17.79
CA SER A 262 23.61 0.61 -16.97
C SER A 262 25.06 0.95 -16.57
N SER A 263 25.24 1.96 -15.72
CA SER A 263 26.55 2.37 -15.18
C SER A 263 26.49 2.36 -13.66
N PRO A 264 27.51 1.81 -12.94
CA PRO A 264 27.61 1.92 -11.49
C PRO A 264 27.68 3.37 -10.98
N GLN A 265 28.04 4.31 -11.85
CA GLN A 265 28.09 5.75 -11.58
C GLN A 265 26.80 6.48 -11.98
N ALA A 266 25.82 5.76 -12.56
CA ALA A 266 24.51 6.35 -12.83
C ALA A 266 23.86 6.76 -11.51
N GLY A 267 23.36 7.99 -11.46
CA GLY A 267 22.57 8.46 -10.32
C GLY A 267 21.25 7.68 -10.20
N PRO A 268 20.54 7.82 -9.07
CA PRO A 268 19.21 7.25 -8.93
C PRO A 268 18.32 7.78 -10.07
N PRO A 269 17.54 6.92 -10.73
CA PRO A 269 16.71 7.32 -11.86
C PRO A 269 15.64 8.33 -11.48
N PRO A 270 15.19 9.19 -12.40
CA PRO A 270 14.26 10.26 -12.08
C PRO A 270 12.88 9.77 -11.62
N VAL A 271 12.47 8.53 -11.92
CA VAL A 271 11.08 8.07 -11.67
C VAL A 271 10.98 6.61 -11.19
N TRP A 272 11.91 6.14 -10.34
CA TRP A 272 11.71 4.86 -9.65
C TRP A 272 10.80 5.03 -8.44
N THR A 273 9.73 4.24 -8.39
CA THR A 273 8.68 4.40 -7.38
C THR A 273 8.39 3.13 -6.59
N LEU A 274 8.84 1.95 -7.03
CA LEU A 274 8.60 0.71 -6.30
C LEU A 274 9.64 0.55 -5.17
N PRO A 275 9.24 0.53 -3.89
CA PRO A 275 10.17 0.29 -2.78
C PRO A 275 10.81 -1.08 -2.86
N PHE A 276 12.10 -1.12 -2.57
CA PHE A 276 12.95 -2.30 -2.71
C PHE A 276 13.91 -2.43 -1.53
N SER A 277 14.04 -3.65 -1.02
CA SER A 277 15.17 -4.05 -0.18
C SER A 277 15.67 -5.42 -0.60
N PHE A 278 16.95 -5.73 -0.34
CA PHE A 278 17.47 -7.06 -0.65
C PHE A 278 16.71 -8.15 0.11
N ARG A 279 16.37 -7.88 1.37
CA ARG A 279 15.62 -8.80 2.23
C ARG A 279 14.20 -9.06 1.70
N ALA A 280 13.42 -8.01 1.43
CA ALA A 280 12.01 -8.18 1.06
C ALA A 280 11.83 -8.62 -0.39
N ASN A 281 12.71 -8.20 -1.31
CA ASN A 281 12.50 -8.45 -2.74
C ASN A 281 13.30 -9.64 -3.28
N ILE A 282 14.36 -10.09 -2.58
CA ILE A 282 15.23 -11.16 -3.06
C ILE A 282 15.30 -12.31 -2.06
N THR A 283 15.97 -12.15 -0.91
CA THR A 283 16.27 -13.30 -0.05
C THR A 283 15.03 -13.84 0.64
N GLY A 284 14.10 -12.97 1.04
CA GLY A 284 12.91 -13.41 1.75
C GLY A 284 11.94 -14.24 0.90
N PRO A 285 11.58 -13.79 -0.32
CA PRO A 285 10.76 -14.60 -1.22
C PRO A 285 11.43 -15.93 -1.58
N LEU A 286 12.76 -15.95 -1.77
CA LEU A 286 13.49 -17.18 -2.06
C LEU A 286 13.50 -18.15 -0.85
N ASP A 287 13.68 -17.66 0.38
CA ASP A 287 13.56 -18.46 1.61
C ASP A 287 12.15 -19.06 1.76
N MET A 288 11.11 -18.26 1.48
CA MET A 288 9.73 -18.73 1.51
C MET A 288 9.48 -19.86 0.50
N LEU A 289 9.97 -19.71 -0.73
CA LEU A 289 9.85 -20.74 -1.78
C LEU A 289 10.64 -22.01 -1.43
N GLU A 290 11.85 -21.88 -0.89
CA GLU A 290 12.64 -23.01 -0.41
C GLU A 290 11.89 -23.81 0.67
N LYS A 291 11.25 -23.11 1.63
CA LYS A 291 10.42 -23.75 2.66
C LYS A 291 9.14 -24.39 2.12
N MET A 292 8.60 -23.88 1.00
CA MET A 292 7.52 -24.52 0.25
C MET A 292 8.00 -25.71 -0.60
N GLU A 293 9.31 -26.03 -0.57
CA GLU A 293 9.95 -27.07 -1.37
C GLU A 293 9.88 -26.80 -2.90
N VAL A 294 9.85 -25.52 -3.28
CA VAL A 294 9.85 -25.10 -4.69
C VAL A 294 11.28 -24.98 -5.21
N ASP A 295 11.56 -25.65 -6.33
CA ASP A 295 12.82 -25.45 -7.06
C ASP A 295 12.70 -24.22 -7.98
N VAL A 296 13.18 -23.09 -7.48
CA VAL A 296 13.15 -21.81 -8.20
C VAL A 296 13.90 -21.80 -9.53
N PHE A 297 14.84 -22.74 -9.74
CA PHE A 297 15.56 -22.86 -11.02
C PHE A 297 14.77 -23.70 -12.03
N ALA A 298 13.99 -24.67 -11.57
CA ALA A 298 13.09 -25.45 -12.41
C ALA A 298 11.81 -24.67 -12.78
N ASP A 299 11.31 -23.86 -11.85
CA ASP A 299 10.05 -23.10 -11.98
C ASP A 299 10.26 -21.59 -12.20
N ILE A 300 11.37 -21.21 -12.85
CA ILE A 300 11.71 -19.80 -13.09
C ILE A 300 10.61 -19.05 -13.84
N GLU A 301 9.84 -19.73 -14.70
CA GLU A 301 8.71 -19.13 -15.42
C GLU A 301 7.58 -18.65 -14.49
N LYS A 302 7.50 -19.18 -13.26
CA LYS A 302 6.52 -18.80 -12.23
C LYS A 302 7.12 -17.93 -11.12
N TYR A 303 8.42 -18.05 -10.87
CA TYR A 303 9.06 -17.51 -9.66
C TYR A 303 10.29 -16.63 -9.91
N ASP A 304 10.41 -16.04 -11.10
CA ASP A 304 11.43 -15.02 -11.38
C ASP A 304 11.14 -13.70 -10.61
N LEU A 305 12.19 -12.93 -10.34
CA LEU A 305 12.15 -11.71 -9.53
C LEU A 305 11.25 -10.61 -10.11
N TRP A 306 11.09 -10.57 -11.44
CA TRP A 306 10.17 -9.60 -12.06
C TRP A 306 8.72 -9.87 -11.67
N ILE A 307 8.34 -11.14 -11.44
CA ILE A 307 7.01 -11.54 -10.97
C ILE A 307 6.77 -11.00 -9.57
N PHE A 308 7.77 -11.14 -8.68
CA PHE A 308 7.68 -10.59 -7.32
C PHE A 308 7.49 -9.07 -7.34
N ASN A 309 8.25 -8.36 -8.18
CA ASN A 309 8.12 -6.90 -8.31
C ASN A 309 6.76 -6.49 -8.90
N THR A 310 6.21 -7.25 -9.85
CA THR A 310 4.86 -7.02 -10.38
C THR A 310 3.80 -7.20 -9.28
N LEU A 311 3.90 -8.27 -8.47
CA LEU A 311 3.02 -8.51 -7.32
C LEU A 311 3.14 -7.40 -6.26
N TYR A 312 4.36 -7.01 -5.88
CA TYR A 312 4.57 -5.87 -4.97
C TYR A 312 3.99 -4.56 -5.48
N SER A 313 4.10 -4.30 -6.78
CA SER A 313 3.50 -3.12 -7.42
C SER A 313 1.98 -3.12 -7.26
N LYS A 314 1.34 -4.29 -7.40
CA LYS A 314 -0.10 -4.46 -7.21
C LYS A 314 -0.51 -4.33 -5.74
N PHE A 315 0.20 -4.96 -4.80
CA PHE A 315 -0.14 -4.90 -3.37
C PHE A 315 -0.09 -3.47 -2.83
N ARG A 316 0.98 -2.71 -3.13
CA ARG A 316 1.18 -1.35 -2.58
C ARG A 316 0.12 -0.33 -3.00
N GLY A 317 -0.60 -0.57 -4.10
CA GLY A 317 -1.69 0.31 -4.53
C GLY A 317 -3.05 -0.03 -3.92
N THR A 318 -3.21 -1.24 -3.39
CA THR A 318 -4.53 -1.86 -3.21
C THR A 318 -4.72 -2.57 -1.88
N ALA A 319 -3.64 -2.96 -1.21
CA ALA A 319 -3.70 -3.62 0.08
C ALA A 319 -4.21 -2.66 1.17
N SER A 320 -5.07 -3.19 2.02
CA SER A 320 -5.48 -2.58 3.28
C SER A 320 -4.64 -3.15 4.42
N ALA A 321 -4.54 -2.42 5.53
CA ALA A 321 -4.11 -2.99 6.79
C ALA A 321 -4.95 -2.54 7.97
N ARG A 322 -4.95 -3.42 8.96
CA ARG A 322 -5.46 -3.18 10.30
C ARG A 322 -4.27 -2.92 11.22
N VAL A 323 -4.37 -1.85 11.99
CA VAL A 323 -3.42 -1.57 13.07
C VAL A 323 -3.91 -2.18 14.37
N ASN A 324 -2.99 -2.72 15.15
CA ASN A 324 -3.30 -3.26 16.47
C ASN A 324 -3.60 -2.10 17.41
N LYS A 325 -4.72 -2.17 18.13
CA LYS A 325 -5.18 -1.09 19.01
C LYS A 325 -4.33 -0.94 20.27
N LEU A 326 -3.56 -1.96 20.64
CA LEU A 326 -2.75 -2.00 21.87
C LEU A 326 -1.37 -1.37 21.67
N ASP A 327 -0.72 -1.58 20.53
CA ASP A 327 0.64 -1.08 20.27
C ASP A 327 0.74 -0.12 19.05
N GLY A 328 -0.36 0.06 18.30
CA GLY A 328 -0.44 0.94 17.14
C GLY A 328 0.28 0.42 15.90
N ARG A 329 0.79 -0.82 15.91
CA ARG A 329 1.55 -1.37 14.77
C ARG A 329 0.62 -2.03 13.76
N PRO A 330 0.92 -1.97 12.45
CA PRO A 330 0.23 -2.78 11.46
C PRO A 330 0.36 -4.27 11.80
N GLU A 331 -0.77 -4.98 11.94
CA GLU A 331 -0.79 -6.39 12.34
C GLU A 331 -1.40 -7.33 11.29
N VAL A 332 -2.29 -6.82 10.44
CA VAL A 332 -2.93 -7.59 9.37
C VAL A 332 -2.86 -6.79 8.08
N ALA A 333 -2.58 -7.45 6.96
CA ALA A 333 -2.71 -6.87 5.64
C ALA A 333 -3.56 -7.79 4.75
N ALA A 334 -4.36 -7.20 3.87
CA ALA A 334 -5.20 -7.96 2.94
C ALA A 334 -5.38 -7.24 1.61
N VAL A 335 -5.60 -8.02 0.55
CA VAL A 335 -6.02 -7.54 -0.77
C VAL A 335 -7.50 -7.88 -0.97
N HIS A 336 -8.29 -6.85 -1.27
CA HIS A 336 -9.74 -6.95 -1.49
C HIS A 336 -10.05 -6.59 -2.96
N PRO A 337 -9.91 -7.53 -3.91
CA PRO A 337 -9.92 -7.22 -5.35
C PRO A 337 -11.23 -6.57 -5.84
N LEU A 338 -12.36 -6.86 -5.21
CA LEU A 338 -13.66 -6.29 -5.62
C LEU A 338 -13.99 -5.01 -4.84
N TRP A 339 -13.69 -4.94 -3.55
CA TRP A 339 -13.83 -3.71 -2.76
C TRP A 339 -12.99 -2.56 -3.32
N CYS A 340 -11.78 -2.85 -3.83
CA CYS A 340 -10.91 -1.81 -4.38
C CYS A 340 -11.40 -1.20 -5.71
N LEU A 341 -12.51 -1.70 -6.27
CA LEU A 341 -13.20 -1.08 -7.42
C LEU A 341 -14.03 0.15 -7.02
N ALA A 342 -14.42 0.27 -5.75
CA ALA A 342 -15.13 1.45 -5.25
C ALA A 342 -14.14 2.59 -5.03
N ASN A 343 -14.22 3.63 -5.87
CA ASN A 343 -13.29 4.77 -5.87
C ASN A 343 -13.46 5.65 -4.64
N HIS A 344 -12.46 6.50 -4.39
CA HIS A 344 -12.42 7.39 -3.23
C HIS A 344 -13.25 8.67 -3.43
N ASP A 345 -14.04 9.05 -2.42
CA ASP A 345 -14.55 10.39 -2.20
C ASP A 345 -14.42 10.77 -0.71
N CYS A 346 -14.23 12.05 -0.41
CA CYS A 346 -14.24 12.54 0.96
C CYS A 346 -15.66 12.80 1.49
N ASP A 347 -16.69 12.75 0.66
CA ASP A 347 -18.12 12.63 1.02
C ASP A 347 -18.70 11.32 0.43
N PRO A 348 -18.24 10.16 0.92
CA PRO A 348 -18.60 8.86 0.37
C PRO A 348 -20.10 8.56 0.56
N ASN A 349 -20.69 7.75 -0.32
CA ASN A 349 -22.06 7.25 -0.14
C ASN A 349 -22.12 5.91 0.60
N VAL A 350 -20.98 5.25 0.76
CA VAL A 350 -20.81 4.03 1.54
C VAL A 350 -19.79 4.21 2.66
N GLN A 351 -19.79 3.25 3.58
CA GLN A 351 -18.78 3.09 4.62
C GLN A 351 -18.46 1.60 4.75
N TRP A 352 -17.38 1.27 5.45
CA TRP A 352 -16.90 -0.10 5.53
C TRP A 352 -16.33 -0.47 6.89
N GLU A 353 -16.25 -1.77 7.12
CA GLU A 353 -15.54 -2.38 8.24
C GLU A 353 -14.82 -3.63 7.76
N TRP A 354 -13.74 -3.97 8.44
CA TRP A 354 -13.00 -5.20 8.19
C TRP A 354 -12.79 -5.97 9.50
N GLY A 355 -13.51 -7.09 9.65
CA GLY A 355 -13.50 -7.91 10.87
C GLY A 355 -13.66 -9.41 10.65
N MET A 356 -13.44 -9.89 9.41
CA MET A 356 -13.40 -11.29 8.94
C MET A 356 -13.53 -11.28 7.42
N ARG A 357 -14.48 -10.46 6.96
CA ARG A 357 -14.81 -10.15 5.57
C ARG A 357 -14.74 -8.65 5.40
N MET A 358 -14.43 -8.19 4.20
CA MET A 358 -14.58 -6.79 3.84
C MET A 358 -16.06 -6.52 3.59
N LYS A 359 -16.65 -5.62 4.38
CA LYS A 359 -18.07 -5.28 4.27
C LYS A 359 -18.21 -3.81 3.96
N LEU A 360 -18.94 -3.52 2.89
CA LEU A 360 -19.31 -2.17 2.45
C LEU A 360 -20.83 -2.03 2.61
N TRP A 361 -21.31 -0.92 3.16
CA TRP A 361 -22.75 -0.63 3.24
C TRP A 361 -23.05 0.85 3.00
N ALA A 362 -24.25 1.13 2.51
CA ALA A 362 -24.69 2.49 2.26
C ALA A 362 -24.83 3.26 3.57
N ARG A 363 -24.32 4.50 3.59
CA ARG A 363 -24.42 5.35 4.78
C ARG A 363 -25.88 5.75 5.05
N ASP A 364 -26.22 5.92 6.32
CA ASP A 364 -27.50 6.50 6.73
C ASP A 364 -27.51 8.04 6.62
N ARG A 365 -26.33 8.66 6.46
CA ARG A 365 -26.15 10.12 6.34
C ARG A 365 -24.99 10.47 5.41
N ARG A 366 -25.20 11.49 4.57
CA ARG A 366 -24.18 12.14 3.74
C ARG A 366 -23.62 13.37 4.47
N ILE A 367 -22.35 13.68 4.24
CA ILE A 367 -21.67 14.81 4.90
C ILE A 367 -22.21 16.13 4.36
N ASP A 368 -22.51 16.18 3.07
CA ASP A 368 -23.06 17.36 2.41
C ASP A 368 -24.57 17.54 2.56
N GLY A 369 -25.24 16.63 3.28
CA GLY A 369 -26.69 16.67 3.53
C GLY A 369 -27.56 16.12 2.40
N ARG A 370 -26.99 15.53 1.34
CA ARG A 370 -27.77 14.76 0.35
C ARG A 370 -28.51 13.58 1.00
N ALA A 371 -29.55 13.10 0.32
CA ALA A 371 -30.30 11.93 0.74
C ALA A 371 -29.37 10.70 0.88
N PRO A 372 -29.55 9.87 1.92
CA PRO A 372 -28.77 8.65 2.09
C PRO A 372 -29.21 7.54 1.14
N GLY A 373 -28.43 6.46 1.09
CA GLY A 373 -28.58 5.40 0.09
C GLY A 373 -27.78 5.67 -1.19
N VAL A 374 -27.94 4.79 -2.18
CA VAL A 374 -27.33 4.93 -3.51
C VAL A 374 -28.39 4.65 -4.55
N LEU A 375 -28.58 5.57 -5.50
CA LEU A 375 -29.54 5.38 -6.58
C LEU A 375 -28.95 4.50 -7.69
N LYS A 376 -29.82 3.79 -8.40
CA LYS A 376 -29.44 3.08 -9.61
C LYS A 376 -28.69 4.00 -10.59
N GLY A 377 -27.53 3.54 -11.03
CA GLY A 377 -26.63 4.24 -11.95
C GLY A 377 -25.60 5.14 -11.27
N GLU A 378 -25.71 5.39 -9.96
CA GLU A 378 -24.68 6.13 -9.22
C GLU A 378 -23.46 5.26 -8.95
N GLU A 379 -22.29 5.90 -8.92
CA GLU A 379 -21.05 5.25 -8.50
C GLU A 379 -21.05 5.03 -6.99
N ILE A 380 -20.55 3.88 -6.56
CA ILE A 380 -20.28 3.52 -5.17
C ILE A 380 -18.97 4.21 -4.78
N MET A 381 -19.08 5.29 -4.01
CA MET A 381 -17.96 6.12 -3.59
C MET A 381 -17.59 5.77 -2.15
N ASN A 382 -16.41 5.19 -1.99
CA ASN A 382 -15.80 4.76 -0.74
C ASN A 382 -14.83 5.83 -0.17
N HIS A 383 -14.27 5.61 1.01
CA HIS A 383 -13.22 6.44 1.60
C HIS A 383 -11.97 5.62 1.96
N TYR A 384 -10.78 6.18 1.72
CA TYR A 384 -9.47 5.54 1.94
C TYR A 384 -8.65 6.26 3.03
N CYS A 385 -9.21 7.31 3.59
CA CYS A 385 -8.70 8.08 4.70
C CYS A 385 -9.82 8.28 5.72
N ASP A 386 -9.44 8.77 6.90
CA ASP A 386 -10.40 9.32 7.85
C ASP A 386 -11.02 10.61 7.28
N ILE A 387 -12.33 10.57 7.08
CA ILE A 387 -13.12 11.64 6.47
C ILE A 387 -13.43 12.79 7.45
N GLU A 388 -13.14 12.61 8.74
CA GLU A 388 -13.29 13.64 9.77
C GLU A 388 -12.09 14.60 9.81
N LEU A 389 -10.96 14.21 9.20
CA LEU A 389 -9.75 15.05 9.14
C LEU A 389 -9.97 16.33 8.30
N PRO A 390 -9.23 17.41 8.57
CA PRO A 390 -9.18 18.60 7.71
C PRO A 390 -8.69 18.29 6.29
N VAL A 391 -9.04 19.14 5.32
CA VAL A 391 -8.76 18.87 3.89
C VAL A 391 -7.27 18.74 3.59
N GLN A 392 -6.41 19.51 4.25
CA GLN A 392 -4.96 19.40 4.08
C GLN A 392 -4.45 18.01 4.50
N GLU A 393 -4.86 17.53 5.67
CA GLU A 393 -4.46 16.22 6.19
C GLU A 393 -5.00 15.07 5.32
N ARG A 394 -6.27 15.16 4.87
CA ARG A 394 -6.83 14.18 3.93
C ARG A 394 -6.05 14.13 2.62
N ARG A 395 -5.58 15.27 2.11
CA ARG A 395 -4.79 15.37 0.88
C ARG A 395 -3.37 14.82 1.04
N GLU A 396 -2.71 15.07 2.17
CA GLU A 396 -1.42 14.44 2.46
C GLU A 396 -1.55 12.92 2.54
N TRP A 397 -2.62 12.40 3.14
CA TRP A 397 -2.92 10.97 3.13
C TRP A 397 -3.20 10.41 1.72
N ALA A 398 -3.89 11.19 0.89
CA ALA A 398 -4.23 10.83 -0.48
C ALA A 398 -2.98 10.67 -1.37
N LYS A 399 -1.87 11.39 -1.12
CA LYS A 399 -0.62 11.19 -1.87
C LYS A 399 -0.15 9.74 -1.83
N GLY A 400 -0.18 9.12 -0.65
CA GLY A 400 0.23 7.73 -0.49
C GLY A 400 -0.80 6.73 -1.05
N SER A 401 -2.09 6.98 -0.83
CA SER A 401 -3.16 6.02 -1.12
C SER A 401 -3.76 6.12 -2.53
N LEU A 402 -3.71 7.31 -3.15
CA LEU A 402 -4.23 7.62 -4.49
C LEU A 402 -3.14 8.04 -5.48
N GLY A 403 -1.92 8.34 -5.03
CA GLY A 403 -0.84 8.86 -5.88
C GLY A 403 -0.89 10.38 -6.10
N GLY A 404 -1.71 11.11 -5.34
CA GLY A 404 -1.77 12.57 -5.39
C GLY A 404 -2.95 13.14 -4.59
N TYR A 405 -3.15 14.45 -4.65
CA TYR A 405 -4.24 15.11 -3.91
C TYR A 405 -5.63 14.73 -4.41
N CYS A 406 -6.53 14.41 -3.47
CA CYS A 406 -7.94 14.19 -3.79
C CYS A 406 -8.60 15.44 -4.38
N MET A 407 -9.30 15.24 -5.51
CA MET A 407 -9.97 16.28 -6.31
C MET A 407 -11.50 16.22 -6.25
N CYS A 408 -12.08 15.51 -5.27
CA CYS A 408 -13.53 15.47 -5.06
C CYS A 408 -14.11 16.86 -4.74
N ASP A 409 -15.41 17.03 -4.90
CA ASP A 409 -16.11 18.30 -4.66
C ASP A 409 -15.88 18.85 -3.25
N ARG A 410 -15.93 17.98 -2.23
CA ARG A 410 -15.67 18.36 -0.84
C ARG A 410 -14.28 18.95 -0.67
N CYS A 411 -13.24 18.25 -1.13
CA CYS A 411 -11.85 18.72 -1.02
C CYS A 411 -11.62 20.02 -1.79
N ARG A 412 -12.20 20.19 -2.98
CA ARG A 412 -12.08 21.43 -3.76
C ARG A 412 -12.75 22.61 -3.06
N ARG A 413 -13.91 22.39 -2.43
CA ARG A 413 -14.64 23.42 -1.70
C ARG A 413 -13.90 23.81 -0.42
N GLU A 414 -13.57 22.85 0.44
CA GLU A 414 -12.90 23.11 1.72
C GLU A 414 -11.52 23.75 1.54
N ALA A 415 -10.75 23.35 0.52
CA ALA A 415 -9.46 23.98 0.26
C ALA A 415 -9.59 25.45 -0.16
N LYS A 416 -10.60 25.80 -0.97
CA LYS A 416 -10.88 27.20 -1.32
C LYS A 416 -11.31 28.02 -0.10
N GLU A 417 -12.08 27.42 0.81
CA GLU A 417 -12.49 28.05 2.07
C GLU A 417 -11.27 28.30 2.97
N GLU A 418 -10.34 27.35 3.09
CA GLU A 418 -9.08 27.50 3.83
C GLU A 418 -8.16 28.56 3.20
N GLU A 419 -8.00 28.57 1.88
CA GLU A 419 -7.24 29.59 1.15
C GLU A 419 -7.81 31.00 1.35
N ALA A 420 -9.14 31.13 1.29
CA ALA A 420 -9.81 32.40 1.55
C ALA A 420 -9.65 32.83 3.01
N ALA A 421 -9.77 31.91 3.97
CA ALA A 421 -9.58 32.18 5.39
C ALA A 421 -8.13 32.59 5.70
N ASN A 422 -7.14 31.91 5.11
CA ASN A 422 -5.71 32.22 5.26
C ASN A 422 -5.35 33.54 4.57
N GLY A 423 -5.94 33.84 3.41
CA GLY A 423 -5.81 35.13 2.73
C GLY A 423 -6.40 36.26 3.56
N VAL A 424 -7.57 36.06 4.17
CA VAL A 424 -8.18 37.02 5.11
C VAL A 424 -7.35 37.16 6.38
N ALA A 425 -6.84 36.07 6.95
CA ALA A 425 -5.97 36.10 8.13
C ALA A 425 -4.64 36.80 7.85
N ALA A 426 -4.04 36.61 6.66
CA ALA A 426 -2.85 37.33 6.24
C ALA A 426 -3.13 38.84 6.07
N VAL A 427 -4.28 39.21 5.50
CA VAL A 427 -4.71 40.62 5.40
C VAL A 427 -4.99 41.21 6.78
N VAL A 428 -5.65 40.48 7.68
CA VAL A 428 -5.91 40.91 9.06
C VAL A 428 -4.60 41.03 9.85
N SER A 429 -3.66 40.10 9.70
CA SER A 429 -2.32 40.20 10.30
C SER A 429 -1.59 41.41 9.77
N MET A 430 -1.59 41.66 8.46
CA MET A 430 -0.97 42.87 7.88
C MET A 430 -1.61 44.16 8.42
N VAL A 431 -2.93 44.20 8.56
CA VAL A 431 -3.65 45.37 9.11
C VAL A 431 -3.39 45.54 10.61
N SER A 432 -3.32 44.43 11.35
CA SER A 432 -2.93 44.41 12.76
C SER A 432 -1.48 44.80 12.97
N ASP A 433 -0.55 44.36 12.12
CA ASP A 433 0.86 44.74 12.13
C ASP A 433 1.04 46.22 11.74
N MET A 434 0.22 46.75 10.82
CA MET A 434 0.16 48.19 10.53
C MET A 434 -0.42 49.01 11.69
N SER A 435 -1.40 48.47 12.43
CA SER A 435 -1.96 49.08 13.64
C SER A 435 -0.97 49.04 14.80
N ILE A 436 -0.26 47.92 14.94
CA ILE A 436 0.79 47.70 15.94
C ILE A 436 2.02 48.53 15.60
N ALA A 437 2.39 48.75 14.32
CA ALA A 437 3.47 49.66 13.93
C ALA A 437 3.18 51.13 14.32
N ASN A 438 1.91 51.54 14.40
CA ASN A 438 1.51 52.84 14.93
C ASN A 438 1.61 52.91 16.48
N GLU A 439 1.59 51.78 17.19
CA GLU A 439 1.72 51.72 18.66
C GLU A 439 3.14 51.31 19.14
N ILE A 440 3.93 50.62 18.29
CA ILE A 440 5.30 50.13 18.55
C ILE A 440 6.39 51.11 18.09
N SER A 441 6.04 52.30 17.61
CA SER A 441 6.95 53.45 17.66
C SER A 441 7.29 53.91 19.09
N ARG A 442 6.92 53.13 20.13
CA ARG A 442 7.13 53.43 21.54
C ARG A 442 7.68 52.30 22.43
N ALA A 443 8.13 51.16 21.89
CA ALA A 443 8.86 50.17 22.70
C ALA A 443 9.73 49.24 21.84
N HIS A 444 11.04 49.48 21.84
CA HIS A 444 12.06 48.56 21.33
C HIS A 444 12.67 47.81 22.53
N GLU A 445 12.78 46.47 22.44
CA GLU A 445 13.99 45.65 22.69
C GLU A 445 13.69 44.20 23.13
N LEU A 446 14.46 43.25 22.53
CA LEU A 446 14.83 41.89 22.95
C LEU A 446 13.97 40.65 22.60
N SER A 447 14.49 39.83 21.67
CA SER A 447 14.98 38.44 21.88
C SER A 447 14.62 37.43 20.76
N ALA A 448 15.34 36.31 20.75
CA ALA A 448 15.74 35.52 19.59
C ALA A 448 15.23 34.06 19.59
N ALA A 449 15.31 33.43 18.40
CA ALA A 449 15.55 32.01 18.11
C ALA A 449 14.53 30.94 18.55
N ASN A 450 13.96 30.20 17.57
CA ASN A 450 14.27 28.78 17.25
C ASN A 450 13.25 28.24 16.23
N GLU A 451 13.72 27.72 15.09
CA GLU A 451 12.92 26.82 14.23
C GLU A 451 13.68 25.50 14.06
N GLN A 452 13.00 24.40 14.43
CA GLN A 452 13.40 23.03 14.11
C GLN A 452 12.68 22.61 12.82
N PRO A 453 13.35 21.90 11.89
CA PRO A 453 12.68 21.38 10.71
C PRO A 453 12.00 20.05 11.01
N ASN A 454 10.67 20.02 10.84
CA ASN A 454 9.84 18.82 10.91
C ASN A 454 10.26 17.79 9.86
N GLY A 455 10.46 16.55 10.31
CA GLY A 455 10.61 15.37 9.47
C GLY A 455 9.25 14.94 8.91
N VAL A 456 9.22 14.67 7.61
CA VAL A 456 8.08 14.08 6.90
C VAL A 456 7.94 12.61 7.34
N PRO A 457 6.76 12.15 7.78
CA PRO A 457 6.53 10.72 8.04
C PRO A 457 6.57 9.90 6.73
N GLU A 458 7.20 8.73 6.79
CA GLU A 458 7.31 7.77 5.70
C GLU A 458 5.93 7.38 5.13
N VAL A 459 5.80 7.54 3.81
CA VAL A 459 4.64 7.12 3.01
C VAL A 459 4.63 5.59 2.94
N ASN A 460 4.07 4.95 3.97
CA ASN A 460 4.10 3.50 4.11
C ASN A 460 3.05 2.74 3.28
N GLY A 461 2.48 3.35 2.23
CA GLY A 461 1.77 2.68 1.11
C GLY A 461 0.66 1.69 1.47
N ILE A 462 0.20 1.67 2.72
CA ILE A 462 -0.78 0.73 3.24
C ILE A 462 -1.98 1.55 3.71
N ARG A 463 -3.16 1.25 3.18
CA ARG A 463 -4.40 1.93 3.57
C ARG A 463 -4.78 1.48 4.99
N GLN A 464 -4.86 2.40 5.95
CA GLN A 464 -5.26 2.06 7.32
C GLN A 464 -6.79 1.99 7.42
N ALA A 465 -7.31 0.92 8.03
CA ALA A 465 -8.66 0.87 8.55
C ALA A 465 -8.74 1.61 9.89
N SER A 466 -9.72 2.49 10.05
CA SER A 466 -10.09 3.12 11.33
C SER A 466 -10.79 2.14 12.28
#